data_AF-A0A2N9N346-F1
#
_entry.id   AF-A0A2N9N346-F1
#
_cell.length_a   1.000
_cell.length_b   1.000
_cell.length_c   1.000
_cell.angle_alpha   90.00
_cell.angle_beta   90.00
_cell.angle_gamma   90.00
#
_symmetry.space_group_name_H-M   'P 1'
#
loop_
_entity.id
_entity.type
_entity.pdbx_description
1 polymer ?
#
loop_
_entity_poly.entity_id
_entity_poly.type
_entity_poly.pdbx_seq_one_letter_code
_entity_poly.pdbx_strand_id
1 'polypeptide(L)'
;MDFGEFQQRFIAHLKEKVRSGELTERGLARITGVSQPHIHNVLKGKRAFSINMADGILAHLDLDLVDLIRPDELLEWRRRR
;
A
#
# COMPACT_ATOMS: atom_id res chain seq x y z
N MET A 1 -1.45 -1.16 15.33
CA MET A 1 -1.89 -0.88 13.97
C MET A 1 -3.37 -1.16 13.83
N ASP A 2 -4.14 -0.14 13.45
CA ASP A 2 -5.49 -0.28 12.93
C ASP A 2 -5.49 -0.23 11.40
N PHE A 3 -6.66 -0.36 10.77
CA PHE A 3 -6.77 -0.36 9.31
C PHE A 3 -6.34 0.96 8.66
N GLY A 4 -6.55 2.09 9.33
CA GLY A 4 -6.14 3.41 8.82
C GLY A 4 -4.63 3.55 8.79
N GLU A 5 -3.96 3.12 9.86
CA GLU A 5 -2.50 3.10 9.93
C GLU A 5 -1.91 2.14 8.89
N PHE A 6 -2.52 0.97 8.68
CA PHE A 6 -2.14 0.06 7.60
C PHE A 6 -2.21 0.75 6.23
N GLN A 7 -3.33 1.41 5.93
CA GLN A 7 -3.54 2.09 4.65
C GLN A 7 -2.50 3.20 4.42
N GLN A 8 -2.15 3.94 5.46
CA GLN A 8 -1.11 4.98 5.39
C GLN A 8 0.27 4.39 5.07
N ARG A 9 0.66 3.31 5.75
CA ARG A 9 1.94 2.63 5.50
C ARG A 9 2.00 2.03 4.11
N PHE A 10 0.91 1.44 3.66
CA PHE A 10 0.81 0.91 2.31
C PHE A 10 0.99 2.03 1.26
N ILE A 11 0.31 3.17 1.42
CA ILE A 11 0.51 4.33 0.54
C ILE A 11 1.96 4.83 0.58
N ALA A 12 2.59 4.88 1.76
CA ALA A 12 3.98 5.30 1.91
C ALA A 12 4.94 4.36 1.18
N HIS A 13 4.75 3.05 1.32
CA HIS A 13 5.51 2.02 0.61
C HIS A 13 5.40 2.18 -0.92
N LEU A 14 4.18 2.36 -1.44
CA LEU A 14 3.98 2.58 -2.88
C LEU A 14 4.62 3.89 -3.37
N LYS A 15 4.56 4.97 -2.57
CA LYS A 15 5.24 6.24 -2.90
C LYS A 15 6.74 6.05 -3.01
N GLU A 16 7.34 5.28 -2.11
CA GLU A 16 8.77 5.01 -2.13
C GLU A 16 9.17 4.26 -3.39
N LYS A 17 8.44 3.19 -3.75
CA LYS A 17 8.67 2.45 -5.00
C LYS A 17 8.48 3.30 -6.26
N VAL A 18 7.50 4.22 -6.25
CA VAL A 18 7.33 5.17 -7.37
C VAL A 18 8.48 6.16 -7.43
N ARG A 19 8.94 6.67 -6.28
CA ARG A 19 10.05 7.63 -6.20
C ARG A 19 11.38 6.99 -6.61
N SER A 20 11.60 5.71 -6.29
CA SER A 20 12.80 4.96 -6.70
C SER A 20 12.76 4.55 -8.17
N GLY A 21 11.61 4.65 -8.84
CA GLY A 21 11.42 4.23 -10.21
C GLY A 21 11.16 2.73 -10.39
N GLU A 22 11.06 1.97 -9.29
CA GLU A 22 10.70 0.55 -9.31
C GLU A 22 9.25 0.35 -9.79
N LEU A 23 8.37 1.29 -9.47
CA LEU A 23 6.99 1.33 -9.96
C LEU A 23 6.69 2.66 -10.66
N THR A 24 5.62 2.67 -11.44
CA THR A 24 5.06 3.90 -12.01
C THR A 24 3.59 4.03 -11.66
N GLU A 25 3.09 5.26 -11.52
CA GLU A 25 1.64 5.50 -11.29
C GLU A 25 0.77 4.87 -12.40
N ARG A 26 1.29 4.85 -13.64
CA ARG A 26 0.63 4.23 -14.79
C ARG A 26 0.65 2.70 -14.73
N GLY A 27 1.72 2.10 -14.18
CA GLY A 27 1.76 0.67 -13.89
C GLY A 27 0.73 0.28 -12.85
N LEU A 28 0.66 1.02 -11.74
CA LEU A 28 -0.37 0.86 -10.70
C LEU A 28 -1.79 1.01 -11.26
N ALA A 29 -2.00 1.96 -12.17
CA ALA A 29 -3.28 2.15 -12.85
C ALA A 29 -3.68 0.91 -13.67
N ARG A 30 -2.72 0.32 -14.39
CA ARG A 30 -2.94 -0.91 -15.16
C ARG A 30 -3.25 -2.12 -14.26
N ILE A 31 -2.55 -2.25 -13.13
CA ILE A 31 -2.76 -3.33 -12.15
C ILE A 31 -4.16 -3.25 -11.54
N THR A 32 -4.60 -2.05 -11.20
CA THR A 32 -5.88 -1.81 -10.50
C THR A 32 -7.08 -1.62 -11.44
N GLY A 33 -6.85 -1.47 -12.74
CA GLY A 33 -7.92 -1.15 -13.72
C GLY A 33 -8.50 0.26 -13.58
N VAL A 34 -7.90 1.14 -12.80
CA VAL A 34 -8.33 2.54 -12.65
C VAL A 34 -7.47 3.49 -13.50
N SER A 35 -7.90 4.74 -13.62
CA SER A 35 -7.12 5.73 -14.38
C SER A 35 -5.87 6.18 -13.60
N GLN A 36 -4.80 6.56 -14.31
CA GLN A 36 -3.60 7.14 -13.68
C GLN A 36 -3.93 8.37 -12.81
N PRO A 37 -4.81 9.32 -13.20
CA PRO A 37 -5.22 10.40 -12.31
C PRO A 37 -5.88 9.93 -11.01
N HIS A 38 -6.56 8.78 -11.02
CA HIS A 38 -7.09 8.19 -9.80
C HIS A 38 -5.96 7.73 -8.88
N ILE A 39 -4.97 6.98 -9.40
CA ILE A 39 -3.78 6.56 -8.65
C ILE A 39 -3.01 7.77 -8.11
N HIS A 40 -2.78 8.79 -8.94
CA HIS A 40 -2.11 10.02 -8.53
C HIS A 40 -2.81 10.67 -7.32
N ASN A 41 -4.14 10.75 -7.35
CA ASN A 41 -4.92 11.32 -6.25
C ASN A 41 -4.87 10.44 -4.99
N VAL A 42 -4.86 9.11 -5.15
CA VAL A 42 -4.71 8.19 -4.02
C VAL A 42 -3.34 8.35 -3.37
N LEU A 43 -2.26 8.34 -4.16
CA LEU A 43 -0.92 8.55 -3.63
C LEU A 43 -0.79 9.94 -2.99
N LYS A 44 -1.40 11.00 -3.54
CA LYS A 44 -1.44 12.31 -2.87
C LYS A 44 -2.33 12.37 -1.62
N GLY A 45 -3.04 11.30 -1.25
CA GLY A 45 -3.95 11.28 -0.10
C GLY A 45 -5.27 12.04 -0.33
N LYS A 46 -5.57 12.43 -1.58
CA LYS A 46 -6.83 13.07 -1.96
C LYS A 46 -7.98 12.06 -2.12
N ARG A 47 -7.64 10.77 -2.25
CA ARG A 47 -8.58 9.63 -2.35
C ARG A 47 -8.01 8.47 -1.54
N ALA A 48 -8.89 7.59 -1.07
CA ALA A 48 -8.52 6.34 -0.42
C ALA A 48 -8.41 5.21 -1.45
N PHE A 49 -7.60 4.19 -1.16
CA PHE A 49 -7.71 2.90 -1.83
C PHE A 49 -9.05 2.25 -1.46
N SER A 50 -9.73 1.65 -2.43
CA SER A 50 -10.71 0.61 -2.12
C SER A 50 -9.98 -0.66 -1.69
N ILE A 51 -10.65 -1.53 -0.94
CA ILE A 51 -10.09 -2.82 -0.50
C ILE A 51 -9.62 -3.64 -1.72
N ASN A 52 -10.48 -3.79 -2.74
CA ASN A 52 -10.13 -4.52 -3.95
C ASN A 52 -8.89 -3.97 -4.69
N MET A 53 -8.70 -2.65 -4.68
CA MET A 53 -7.50 -2.05 -5.27
C MET A 53 -6.25 -2.36 -4.45
N ALA A 54 -6.36 -2.33 -3.11
CA ALA A 54 -5.26 -2.70 -2.23
C ALA A 54 -4.87 -4.16 -2.42
N ASP A 55 -5.85 -5.08 -2.39
CA ASP A 55 -5.63 -6.51 -2.58
C ASP A 55 -4.99 -6.82 -3.95
N GLY A 56 -5.47 -6.17 -5.02
CA GLY A 56 -4.90 -6.35 -6.36
C GLY A 56 -3.44 -5.89 -6.47
N ILE A 57 -3.07 -4.81 -5.77
CA ILE A 57 -1.69 -4.35 -5.73
C ILE A 57 -0.83 -5.27 -4.87
N LEU A 58 -1.30 -5.68 -3.69
CA LEU A 58 -0.58 -6.60 -2.80
C LEU A 58 -0.25 -7.91 -3.53
N ALA A 59 -1.25 -8.51 -4.19
CA ALA A 59 -1.07 -9.73 -4.97
C ALA A 59 -0.10 -9.55 -6.14
N HIS A 60 -0.11 -8.38 -6.80
CA HIS A 60 0.79 -8.13 -7.93
C HIS A 60 2.25 -7.91 -7.50
N LEU A 61 2.46 -7.33 -6.32
CA LEU A 61 3.79 -7.05 -5.77
C LEU A 61 4.35 -8.20 -4.93
N ASP A 62 3.61 -9.31 -4.81
CA ASP A 62 3.92 -10.42 -3.89
C ASP A 62 4.19 -9.91 -2.47
N LEU A 63 3.36 -8.96 -2.00
CA LEU A 63 3.49 -8.31 -0.71
C LEU A 63 2.41 -8.83 0.25
N ASP A 64 2.83 -9.33 1.41
CA ASP A 64 1.92 -9.69 2.50
C ASP A 64 1.66 -8.47 3.41
N LEU A 65 0.54 -8.47 4.12
CA LEU A 65 0.23 -7.47 5.13
C LEU A 65 1.31 -7.42 6.21
N VAL A 66 1.93 -8.55 6.54
CA VAL A 66 3.01 -8.62 7.55
C VAL A 66 4.26 -7.84 7.15
N ASP A 67 4.50 -7.66 5.84
CA ASP A 67 5.64 -6.90 5.33
C ASP A 67 5.52 -5.39 5.61
N LEU A 68 4.32 -4.92 5.94
CA LEU A 68 4.01 -3.52 6.29
C LEU A 68 4.00 -3.27 7.81
N ILE A 69 4.15 -4.33 8.61
CA ILE A 69 4.22 -4.27 10.08
C ILE A 69 5.67 -4.11 10.49
N ARG A 70 5.96 -3.18 11.42
CA ARG A 70 7.33 -3.05 11.90
C ARG A 70 7.68 -4.22 12.83
N PRO A 71 8.95 -4.67 12.85
CA PRO A 71 9.36 -5.79 13.71
C PRO A 71 9.04 -5.59 15.20
N ASP A 72 9.18 -4.36 15.73
CA ASP A 72 8.85 -4.02 17.12
C ASP A 72 7.37 -4.24 17.45
N GLU A 73 6.47 -3.94 16.51
CA GLU A 73 5.03 -4.12 16.68
C GLU A 73 4.63 -5.59 16.68
N LEU A 74 5.30 -6.39 15.86
CA LEU A 74 5.10 -7.84 15.82
C LEU A 74 5.56 -8.48 17.14
N LEU A 75 6.69 -8.01 17.69
CA LEU A 75 7.20 -8.44 18.99
C LEU A 75 6.28 -8.01 20.15
N GLU A 76 5.72 -6.81 20.10
CA GLU A 76 4.71 -6.38 21.07
C GLU A 76 3.44 -7.22 20.99
N TRP A 77 2.94 -7.50 19.78
CA TRP A 77 1.77 -8.35 19.60
C TRP A 77 1.98 -9.75 20.20
N ARG A 78 3.16 -10.35 19.96
CA ARG A 78 3.52 -11.65 20.55
C ARG A 78 3.59 -11.61 22.07
N ARG A 79 3.98 -10.48 22.69
CA ARG A 79 4.02 -10.32 24.15
C ARG A 79 2.65 -10.14 24.78
N ARG A 80 1.66 -9.64 24.03
CA ARG A 80 0.28 -9.41 24.50
C ARG A 80 -0.63 -10.65 24.38
N ARG A 81 -0.12 -11.74 23.81
CA ARG A 81 -0.86 -12.98 23.52
C ARG A 81 -0.30 -14.14 24.33
#